data_AF-A0A7X5V932-F1
#
_entry.id   AF-A0A7X5V932-F1
#
_cell.length_a   1.000
_cell.length_b   1.000
_cell.length_c   1.000
_cell.angle_alpha   90.00
_cell.angle_beta   90.00
_cell.angle_gamma   90.00
#
_symmetry.space_group_name_H-M   'P 1'
#
loop_
_entity.id
_entity.type
_entity.pdbx_description
1 polymer ?
#
loop_
_entity_poly.entity_id
_entity_poly.type
_entity_poly.pdbx_seq_one_letter_code
_entity_poly.pdbx_strand_id
1 'polypeptide(L)'
;MDAPVSERGFTSLDDVDPAPMAAYRDADGQHHEAPSGLTLRFSPYGDRADDLPPSAGTGVLDVFVCTNTTVDGAGLLLVDGVLVAAGDGRYQVELPPGEHRVEVQGADASSAEFTLAPGERVVFSSGHGVAVRSEIEFSTVLYRVEPGSEPVPRLAGEDAKTSTVGCLAALAGLVLLVGGAIAASAVGSAFFEILFGVVAVAGLAGLVGGCIAGFRTTGRLHKRAAASRIQPVYRARPARSVLGGAPVAFPSPFDLRDWARRRRELGVALVFDLFLYRAVKDPVVAYEGTGKGPALAAAGGLRLWIDGIAAPCDWSVWYYPLAQGRHSFRVEYEGPEGESAGHTFELDVRNPASPAVVHVPVRVFRIWDATAGRHLELPPQIAHRLARRPQQRISKYTNGCRSEDGWSPHRIWPS
;
A
#
# COMPACT_ATOMS: atom_id res chain seq x y z
N MET A 1 20.08 31.56 -16.84
CA MET A 1 21.08 31.09 -15.86
C MET A 1 20.69 29.66 -15.58
N ASP A 2 21.31 28.74 -16.31
CA ASP A 2 20.95 27.33 -16.29
C ASP A 2 21.51 26.73 -15.01
N ALA A 3 20.63 26.44 -14.05
CA ALA A 3 21.01 25.58 -12.94
C ALA A 3 21.37 24.22 -13.54
N PRO A 4 22.55 23.66 -13.23
CA PRO A 4 22.94 22.39 -13.80
C PRO A 4 21.92 21.34 -13.38
N VAL A 5 21.30 20.69 -14.37
CA VAL A 5 20.69 19.36 -14.18
C VAL A 5 21.77 18.53 -13.50
N SER A 6 21.49 18.03 -12.29
CA SER A 6 22.44 17.19 -11.55
C SER A 6 22.93 16.06 -12.48
N GLU A 7 24.17 16.17 -12.96
CA GLU A 7 24.83 15.14 -13.79
C GLU A 7 24.97 13.80 -13.05
N ARG A 8 24.73 13.83 -11.75
CA ARG A 8 24.63 12.66 -10.91
C ARG A 8 23.15 12.36 -10.73
N GLY A 9 22.67 11.31 -11.41
CA GLY A 9 21.49 10.61 -10.93
C GLY A 9 21.60 10.41 -9.42
N PHE A 10 20.46 10.36 -8.76
CA PHE A 10 20.37 10.35 -7.32
C PHE A 10 21.07 9.12 -6.70
N THR A 11 22.03 9.33 -5.81
CA THR A 11 22.93 8.29 -5.32
C THR A 11 22.54 7.72 -3.95
N SER A 12 21.70 8.45 -3.18
CA SER A 12 21.23 8.04 -1.86
C SER A 12 19.86 8.66 -1.52
N LEU A 13 19.11 8.10 -0.57
CA LEU A 13 17.84 8.70 -0.09
C LEU A 13 18.01 10.09 0.54
N ASP A 14 19.23 10.45 0.92
CA ASP A 14 19.53 11.77 1.47
C ASP A 14 19.63 12.83 0.36
N ASP A 15 19.73 12.41 -0.90
CA ASP A 15 19.65 13.31 -2.05
C ASP A 15 18.18 13.71 -2.31
N VAL A 16 17.19 13.04 -1.67
CA VAL A 16 15.76 13.38 -1.79
C VAL A 16 15.61 14.71 -1.13
N ASP A 17 15.32 15.74 -1.92
CA ASP A 17 14.79 16.98 -1.39
C ASP A 17 13.78 16.58 -0.33
N PRO A 18 14.02 16.90 0.96
CA PRO A 18 13.13 16.52 2.04
C PRO A 18 11.78 17.02 1.61
N ALA A 19 10.93 16.09 1.16
CA ALA A 19 9.86 16.43 0.24
C ALA A 19 9.06 17.54 0.91
N PRO A 20 8.91 18.73 0.31
CA PRO A 20 8.05 19.70 0.94
C PRO A 20 6.69 19.02 0.93
N MET A 21 6.14 18.71 2.10
CA MET A 21 4.82 18.07 2.21
C MET A 21 3.80 18.78 1.31
N ALA A 22 4.00 20.08 1.08
CA ALA A 22 3.31 20.94 0.13
C ALA A 22 3.22 20.41 -1.33
N ALA A 23 4.18 19.62 -1.82
CA ALA A 23 4.17 19.04 -3.17
C ALA A 23 3.15 17.89 -3.33
N TYR A 24 2.77 17.26 -2.20
CA TYR A 24 1.75 16.23 -2.13
C TYR A 24 0.46 16.74 -1.50
N ARG A 25 0.43 18.00 -1.06
CA ARG A 25 -0.72 18.58 -0.40
C ARG A 25 -1.57 19.37 -1.37
N ASP A 26 -2.86 19.22 -1.20
CA ASP A 26 -3.73 20.37 -1.31
C ASP A 26 -3.96 20.88 0.12
N ALA A 27 -3.56 22.12 0.42
CA ALA A 27 -3.66 22.69 1.77
C ALA A 27 -5.10 22.69 2.32
N ASP A 28 -6.08 22.63 1.41
CA ASP A 28 -7.51 22.59 1.68
C ASP A 28 -8.11 21.18 1.56
N GLY A 29 -7.31 20.17 1.18
CA GLY A 29 -7.77 18.79 0.96
C GLY A 29 -8.88 18.67 -0.09
N GLN A 30 -8.89 19.54 -1.10
CA GLN A 30 -9.99 19.59 -2.06
C GLN A 30 -9.93 18.43 -3.04
N HIS A 31 -11.11 17.95 -3.37
CA HIS A 31 -11.32 17.00 -4.44
C HIS A 31 -11.35 17.71 -5.79
N HIS A 32 -10.63 17.16 -6.77
CA HIS A 32 -10.69 17.61 -8.15
C HIS A 32 -11.08 16.45 -9.07
N GLU A 33 -12.21 16.61 -9.76
CA GLU A 33 -12.65 15.66 -10.78
C GLU A 33 -12.00 15.97 -12.13
N ALA A 34 -11.48 14.94 -12.79
CA ALA A 34 -11.00 15.01 -14.15
C ALA A 34 -12.16 14.74 -15.15
N PRO A 35 -12.11 15.30 -16.37
CA PRO A 35 -13.11 15.03 -17.39
C PRO A 35 -12.95 13.62 -17.96
N SER A 36 -13.36 12.61 -17.19
CA SER A 36 -13.23 11.18 -17.54
C SER A 36 -14.48 10.62 -18.24
N GLY A 37 -15.63 11.26 -18.06
CA GLY A 37 -16.92 10.75 -18.55
C GLY A 37 -17.48 9.56 -17.75
N LEU A 38 -16.82 9.18 -16.65
CA LEU A 38 -17.27 8.12 -15.75
C LEU A 38 -18.21 8.68 -14.67
N THR A 39 -19.18 7.88 -14.23
CA THR A 39 -19.96 8.21 -13.03
C THR A 39 -19.08 8.04 -11.80
N LEU A 40 -18.81 9.13 -11.09
CA LEU A 40 -18.00 9.15 -9.89
C LEU A 40 -18.79 9.68 -8.69
N ARG A 41 -18.59 9.05 -7.52
CA ARG A 41 -18.96 9.62 -6.22
C ARG A 41 -17.72 9.69 -5.33
N PHE A 42 -17.40 10.90 -4.89
CA PHE A 42 -16.32 11.15 -3.93
C PHE A 42 -16.87 11.32 -2.51
N SER A 43 -16.10 10.91 -1.51
CA SER A 43 -16.42 11.14 -0.10
C SER A 43 -15.13 11.33 0.71
N PRO A 44 -15.04 12.41 1.50
CA PRO A 44 -13.88 12.62 2.36
C PRO A 44 -13.85 11.56 3.46
N TYR A 45 -12.66 11.32 4.03
CA TYR A 45 -12.50 10.38 5.13
C TYR A 45 -13.33 10.82 6.34
N GLY A 46 -14.31 10.00 6.71
CA GLY A 46 -15.12 10.23 7.90
C GLY A 46 -16.61 10.27 7.62
N ASP A 47 -16.99 10.69 6.42
CA ASP A 47 -18.39 10.73 6.01
C ASP A 47 -18.85 9.36 5.49
N ARG A 48 -19.97 8.91 6.05
CA ARG A 48 -20.72 7.76 5.55
C ARG A 48 -21.53 8.20 4.35
N ALA A 49 -20.87 8.55 3.26
CA ALA A 49 -21.61 8.65 2.01
C ALA A 49 -22.20 7.27 1.69
N ASP A 50 -23.48 7.27 1.34
CA ASP A 50 -24.17 6.06 0.91
C ASP A 50 -23.39 5.41 -0.25
N ASP A 51 -23.33 4.08 -0.22
CA ASP A 51 -22.75 3.32 -1.32
C ASP A 51 -23.45 3.71 -2.62
N LEU A 52 -22.66 3.96 -3.67
CA LEU A 52 -23.17 4.17 -5.02
C LEU A 52 -23.72 2.83 -5.51
N PRO A 53 -25.05 2.64 -5.65
CA PRO A 53 -25.56 1.38 -6.18
C PRO A 53 -25.13 1.26 -7.65
N PRO A 54 -24.66 0.08 -8.11
CA PRO A 54 -24.35 -0.11 -9.51
C PRO A 54 -25.60 0.09 -10.37
N SER A 55 -25.51 0.94 -11.38
CA SER A 55 -26.51 1.04 -12.44
C SER A 55 -26.70 -0.30 -13.17
N ALA A 56 -27.86 -0.49 -13.80
CA ALA A 56 -28.18 -1.75 -14.49
C ALA A 56 -27.12 -2.11 -15.54
N GLY A 57 -26.51 -3.29 -15.40
CA GLY A 57 -25.47 -3.77 -16.31
C GLY A 57 -24.05 -3.27 -16.03
N THR A 58 -23.83 -2.51 -14.95
CA THR A 58 -22.51 -2.00 -14.53
C THR A 58 -22.06 -2.63 -13.21
N GLY A 59 -20.78 -2.49 -12.86
CA GLY A 59 -20.26 -2.73 -11.51
C GLY A 59 -19.68 -1.45 -10.91
N VAL A 60 -19.19 -1.54 -9.67
CA VAL A 60 -18.56 -0.40 -8.96
C VAL A 60 -17.14 -0.76 -8.53
N LEU A 61 -16.19 0.09 -8.89
CA LEU A 61 -14.87 0.14 -8.27
C LEU A 61 -14.90 1.15 -7.11
N ASP A 62 -14.51 0.72 -5.93
CA ASP A 62 -14.52 1.49 -4.69
C ASP A 62 -13.09 1.66 -4.19
N VAL A 63 -12.51 2.84 -4.38
CA VAL A 63 -11.11 3.13 -4.14
C VAL A 63 -10.92 4.01 -2.92
N PHE A 64 -10.08 3.57 -1.99
CA PHE A 64 -9.60 4.39 -0.88
C PHE A 64 -8.20 4.90 -1.22
N VAL A 65 -8.09 6.22 -1.41
CA VAL A 65 -6.85 6.93 -1.76
C VAL A 65 -6.31 7.63 -0.52
N CYS A 66 -5.27 7.08 0.09
CA CYS A 66 -4.60 7.68 1.25
C CYS A 66 -3.12 7.90 0.94
N THR A 67 -2.72 9.16 0.79
CA THR A 67 -1.32 9.52 0.47
C THR A 67 -0.60 10.22 1.61
N ASN A 68 -1.30 10.65 2.67
CA ASN A 68 -0.66 11.11 3.92
C ASN A 68 -1.38 10.60 5.19
N THR A 69 -0.60 10.35 6.24
CA THR A 69 -1.05 10.08 7.61
C THR A 69 -1.94 11.17 8.21
N THR A 70 -1.90 12.39 7.65
CA THR A 70 -2.67 13.56 8.11
C THR A 70 -3.85 13.96 7.22
N VAL A 71 -4.23 13.14 6.22
CA VAL A 71 -5.44 13.32 5.39
C VAL A 71 -5.46 14.57 4.49
N ASP A 72 -4.30 15.19 4.27
CA ASP A 72 -4.11 16.39 3.47
C ASP A 72 -3.35 16.11 2.15
N GLY A 73 -3.25 14.83 1.77
CA GLY A 73 -2.62 14.40 0.54
C GLY A 73 -3.51 14.60 -0.71
N ALA A 74 -2.88 14.72 -1.87
CA ALA A 74 -3.54 14.85 -3.17
C ALA A 74 -3.22 13.61 -4.02
N GLY A 75 -3.62 12.42 -3.57
CA GLY A 75 -3.52 11.22 -4.39
C GLY A 75 -4.28 11.35 -5.70
N LEU A 76 -3.77 10.72 -6.76
CA LEU A 76 -4.39 10.68 -8.07
C LEU A 76 -5.01 9.32 -8.28
N LEU A 77 -6.25 9.28 -8.76
CA LEU A 77 -6.91 8.06 -9.18
C LEU A 77 -6.93 7.98 -10.71
N LEU A 78 -6.36 6.92 -11.26
CA LEU A 78 -6.44 6.56 -12.65
C LEU A 78 -7.18 5.22 -12.79
N VAL A 79 -8.04 5.12 -13.80
CA VAL A 79 -8.73 3.88 -14.19
C VAL A 79 -8.48 3.66 -15.67
N ASP A 80 -7.99 2.48 -16.02
CA ASP A 80 -7.64 2.09 -17.40
C ASP A 80 -6.69 3.10 -18.08
N GLY A 81 -5.78 3.69 -17.29
CA GLY A 81 -4.83 4.72 -17.73
C GLY A 81 -5.43 6.12 -17.91
N VAL A 82 -6.75 6.28 -17.70
CA VAL A 82 -7.44 7.56 -17.74
C VAL A 82 -7.44 8.16 -16.34
N LEU A 83 -6.98 9.42 -16.22
CA LEU A 83 -7.09 10.16 -14.99
C LEU A 83 -8.56 10.43 -14.66
N VAL A 84 -9.00 10.03 -13.47
CA VAL A 84 -10.38 10.15 -13.00
C VAL A 84 -10.53 11.29 -12.00
N ALA A 85 -9.64 11.37 -11.01
CA ALA A 85 -9.73 12.40 -9.98
C ALA A 85 -8.39 12.60 -9.23
N ALA A 86 -8.34 13.67 -8.45
CA ALA A 86 -7.33 13.94 -7.43
C ALA A 86 -7.97 14.21 -6.07
N GLY A 87 -7.24 13.89 -5.01
CA GLY A 87 -7.63 14.06 -3.61
C GLY A 87 -7.48 12.77 -2.81
N ASP A 88 -7.30 12.91 -1.50
CA ASP A 88 -7.37 11.79 -0.57
C ASP A 88 -8.83 11.55 -0.15
N GLY A 89 -9.29 10.30 -0.19
CA GLY A 89 -10.67 9.95 0.18
C GLY A 89 -11.16 8.63 -0.39
N ARG A 90 -12.49 8.46 -0.37
CA ARG A 90 -13.18 7.33 -0.98
C ARG A 90 -13.76 7.74 -2.32
N TYR A 91 -13.46 6.97 -3.35
CA TYR A 91 -13.94 7.14 -4.72
C TYR A 91 -14.78 5.93 -5.09
N GLN A 92 -16.01 6.14 -5.55
CA GLN A 92 -16.85 5.08 -6.07
C GLN A 92 -17.09 5.36 -7.55
N VAL A 93 -16.54 4.53 -8.42
CA VAL A 93 -16.53 4.69 -9.87
C VAL A 93 -17.39 3.59 -10.48
N GLU A 94 -18.43 3.95 -11.24
CA GLU A 94 -19.14 2.95 -12.05
C GLU A 94 -18.31 2.59 -13.28
N LEU A 95 -18.19 1.30 -13.54
CA LEU A 95 -17.46 0.76 -14.68
C LEU A 95 -18.31 -0.27 -15.43
N PRO A 96 -18.14 -0.40 -16.75
CA PRO A 96 -18.76 -1.50 -17.50
C PRO A 96 -18.22 -2.85 -17.01
N PRO A 97 -18.88 -3.98 -17.30
CA PRO A 97 -18.33 -5.29 -17.03
C PRO A 97 -17.13 -5.57 -17.93
N GLY A 98 -16.07 -6.17 -17.39
CA GLY A 98 -14.87 -6.45 -18.15
C GLY A 98 -13.59 -6.47 -17.32
N GLU A 99 -12.45 -6.47 -18.02
CA GLU A 99 -11.14 -6.31 -17.42
C GLU A 99 -10.84 -4.81 -17.23
N HIS A 100 -10.35 -4.47 -16.05
CA HIS A 100 -10.01 -3.11 -15.67
C HIS A 100 -8.68 -3.06 -14.92
N ARG A 101 -8.07 -1.89 -14.93
CA ARG A 101 -6.87 -1.54 -14.18
C ARG A 101 -7.15 -0.30 -13.34
N VAL A 102 -6.89 -0.41 -12.05
CA VAL A 102 -6.85 0.73 -11.13
C VAL A 102 -5.41 1.10 -10.87
N GLU A 103 -5.14 2.39 -10.84
CA GLU A 103 -3.83 2.94 -10.50
C GLU A 103 -4.05 4.16 -9.59
N VAL A 104 -3.32 4.18 -8.48
CA VAL A 104 -3.25 5.34 -7.59
C VAL A 104 -1.84 5.86 -7.61
N GLN A 105 -1.66 7.16 -7.85
CA GLN A 105 -0.36 7.82 -7.79
C GLN A 105 -0.30 8.81 -6.62
N GLY A 106 0.86 8.87 -5.96
CA GLY A 106 1.09 9.73 -4.81
C GLY A 106 2.30 9.24 -4.04
N ALA A 107 2.32 9.47 -2.72
CA ALA A 107 3.36 8.98 -1.81
C ALA A 107 3.52 7.43 -1.82
N ASP A 108 2.48 6.72 -2.25
CA ASP A 108 2.49 5.28 -2.45
C ASP A 108 1.81 4.92 -3.77
N ALA A 109 2.53 5.10 -4.88
CA ALA A 109 2.02 4.68 -6.16
C ALA A 109 1.82 3.17 -6.20
N SER A 110 0.64 2.76 -6.66
CA SER A 110 0.25 1.37 -6.74
C SER A 110 -0.74 1.16 -7.88
N SER A 111 -0.69 -0.02 -8.48
CA SER A 111 -1.68 -0.44 -9.47
C SER A 111 -2.13 -1.87 -9.23
N ALA A 112 -3.31 -2.19 -9.72
CA ALA A 112 -3.84 -3.54 -9.73
C ALA A 112 -4.81 -3.73 -10.89
N GLU A 113 -4.92 -4.97 -11.36
CA GLU A 113 -5.93 -5.35 -12.36
C GLU A 113 -6.99 -6.22 -11.73
N PHE A 114 -8.20 -6.12 -12.27
CA PHE A 114 -9.35 -6.89 -11.83
C PHE A 114 -10.32 -7.11 -12.98
N THR A 115 -11.17 -8.12 -12.82
CA THR A 115 -12.36 -8.28 -13.65
C THR A 115 -13.57 -7.87 -12.84
N LEU A 116 -14.49 -7.16 -13.47
CA LEU A 116 -15.72 -6.68 -12.88
C LEU A 116 -16.93 -7.28 -13.60
N ALA A 117 -17.85 -7.85 -12.84
CA ALA A 117 -19.14 -8.36 -13.30
C ALA A 117 -20.27 -7.36 -13.05
N PRO A 118 -21.42 -7.48 -13.76
CA PRO A 118 -22.59 -6.65 -13.47
C PRO A 118 -23.05 -6.82 -12.02
N GLY A 119 -23.31 -5.71 -11.33
CA GLY A 119 -23.72 -5.67 -9.93
C GLY A 119 -22.59 -5.94 -8.92
N GLU A 120 -21.37 -6.23 -9.38
CA GLU A 120 -20.23 -6.50 -8.52
C GLU A 120 -19.64 -5.20 -7.95
N ARG A 121 -19.12 -5.28 -6.73
CA ARG A 121 -18.26 -4.25 -6.14
C ARG A 121 -16.87 -4.80 -5.89
N VAL A 122 -15.87 -4.10 -6.42
CA VAL A 122 -14.46 -4.36 -6.16
C VAL A 122 -13.91 -3.19 -5.35
N VAL A 123 -13.19 -3.48 -4.26
CA VAL A 123 -12.56 -2.47 -3.40
C VAL A 123 -11.06 -2.49 -3.61
N PHE A 124 -10.48 -1.32 -3.89
CA PHE A 124 -9.05 -1.08 -3.88
C PHE A 124 -8.71 -0.12 -2.75
N SER A 125 -7.67 -0.42 -1.98
CA SER A 125 -7.13 0.52 -1.00
C SER A 125 -5.66 0.76 -1.32
N SER A 126 -5.23 2.02 -1.26
CA SER A 126 -3.85 2.45 -1.51
C SER A 126 -3.32 3.20 -0.29
N GLY A 127 -2.04 3.01 0.03
CA GLY A 127 -1.33 3.75 1.07
C GLY A 127 -0.81 2.90 2.24
N HIS A 128 0.05 3.54 3.05
CA HIS A 128 0.47 3.03 4.36
C HIS A 128 -0.75 3.07 5.29
N GLY A 129 -1.06 1.95 5.96
CA GLY A 129 -2.24 1.76 6.83
C GLY A 129 -2.37 2.70 8.04
N VAL A 130 -2.49 4.00 7.79
CA VAL A 130 -2.50 5.06 8.79
C VAL A 130 -3.48 6.14 8.34
N ALA A 131 -4.78 5.86 8.39
CA ALA A 131 -5.84 6.86 8.59
C ALA A 131 -7.26 6.30 8.48
N VAL A 132 -7.46 5.06 8.00
CA VAL A 132 -8.79 4.44 8.09
C VAL A 132 -8.96 3.82 9.49
N ARG A 133 -9.36 4.67 10.43
CA ARG A 133 -10.06 4.33 11.69
C ARG A 133 -9.67 3.02 12.38
N SER A 134 -8.58 3.01 13.15
CA SER A 134 -8.29 1.94 14.13
C SER A 134 -8.12 0.52 13.51
N GLU A 135 -7.87 0.45 12.20
CA GLU A 135 -7.63 -0.81 11.49
C GLU A 135 -6.10 -1.03 11.42
N ILE A 136 -5.60 -1.89 12.30
CA ILE A 136 -4.19 -2.33 12.33
C ILE A 136 -3.93 -3.17 11.06
N GLU A 137 -2.92 -2.79 10.27
CA GLU A 137 -2.44 -3.51 9.06
C GLU A 137 -3.23 -3.34 7.74
N PHE A 138 -3.69 -2.13 7.39
CA PHE A 138 -4.08 -1.87 5.99
C PHE A 138 -2.85 -1.67 5.09
N SER A 139 -2.53 -2.69 4.28
CA SER A 139 -1.64 -2.57 3.12
C SER A 139 -2.46 -2.26 1.87
N THR A 140 -1.81 -1.91 0.75
CA THR A 140 -2.47 -1.86 -0.55
C THR A 140 -3.10 -3.22 -0.89
N VAL A 141 -4.43 -3.33 -0.96
CA VAL A 141 -5.09 -4.61 -1.25
C VAL A 141 -6.34 -4.40 -2.10
N LEU A 142 -6.62 -5.40 -2.94
CA LEU A 142 -7.78 -5.50 -3.82
C LEU A 142 -8.71 -6.63 -3.34
N TYR A 143 -9.99 -6.33 -3.12
CA TYR A 143 -11.00 -7.25 -2.60
C TYR A 143 -12.28 -7.25 -3.43
N ARG A 144 -12.99 -8.38 -3.47
CA ARG A 144 -14.40 -8.45 -3.88
C ARG A 144 -15.30 -8.33 -2.67
N VAL A 145 -16.34 -7.51 -2.80
CA VAL A 145 -17.30 -7.25 -1.72
C VAL A 145 -18.64 -7.86 -2.11
N GLU A 146 -19.18 -8.71 -1.24
CA GLU A 146 -20.55 -9.22 -1.43
C GLU A 146 -21.55 -8.07 -1.27
N PRO A 147 -22.63 -8.04 -2.06
CA PRO A 147 -23.65 -6.99 -1.94
C PRO A 147 -24.16 -6.84 -0.50
N GLY A 148 -24.08 -5.63 0.05
CA GLY A 148 -24.51 -5.31 1.43
C GLY A 148 -23.52 -5.70 2.53
N SER A 149 -22.36 -6.26 2.19
CA SER A 149 -21.26 -6.45 3.13
C SER A 149 -20.40 -5.18 3.24
N GLU A 150 -19.80 -4.95 4.41
CA GLU A 150 -18.87 -3.83 4.54
C GLU A 150 -17.65 -4.06 3.63
N PRO A 151 -17.16 -3.01 2.94
CA PRO A 151 -16.05 -3.12 1.99
C PRO A 151 -14.73 -3.59 2.62
N VAL A 152 -14.66 -3.56 3.95
CA VAL A 152 -13.53 -3.99 4.77
C VAL A 152 -14.07 -4.74 5.98
N PRO A 153 -13.53 -5.92 6.35
CA PRO A 153 -13.97 -6.63 7.54
C PRO A 153 -13.58 -5.85 8.80
N ARG A 154 -14.59 -5.22 9.43
CA ARG A 154 -14.43 -4.52 10.70
C ARG A 154 -14.72 -5.41 11.89
N LEU A 155 -14.11 -5.07 13.01
CA LEU A 155 -14.60 -5.46 14.33
C LEU A 155 -15.90 -4.68 14.60
N ALA A 156 -17.04 -5.24 14.16
CA ALA A 156 -18.36 -4.67 14.38
C ALA A 156 -19.33 -5.71 14.98
N GLY A 157 -20.44 -5.22 15.55
CA GLY A 157 -21.53 -6.08 16.02
C GLY A 157 -21.10 -7.17 17.02
N GLU A 158 -21.45 -8.42 16.71
CA GLU A 158 -21.12 -9.57 17.56
C GLU A 158 -19.62 -9.85 17.67
N ASP A 159 -18.84 -9.58 16.62
CA ASP A 159 -17.38 -9.77 16.63
C ASP A 159 -16.71 -8.75 17.57
N ALA A 160 -17.17 -7.49 17.56
CA ALA A 160 -16.72 -6.47 18.51
C ALA A 160 -17.09 -6.81 19.96
N LYS A 161 -18.31 -7.30 20.19
CA LYS A 161 -18.76 -7.76 21.52
C LYS A 161 -17.91 -8.94 22.00
N THR A 162 -17.66 -9.93 21.14
CA THR A 162 -16.85 -11.11 21.46
C THR A 162 -15.40 -10.72 21.78
N SER A 163 -14.81 -9.81 21.01
CA SER A 163 -13.47 -9.28 21.29
C SER A 163 -13.42 -8.50 22.61
N THR A 164 -14.43 -7.66 22.88
CA THR A 164 -14.51 -6.85 24.11
C THR A 164 -14.68 -7.72 25.34
N VAL A 165 -15.58 -8.71 25.29
CA VAL A 165 -15.80 -9.68 26.36
C VAL A 165 -14.54 -10.54 26.57
N GLY A 166 -13.87 -10.97 25.50
CA GLY A 166 -12.61 -11.70 25.57
C GLY A 166 -11.49 -10.88 26.24
N CYS A 167 -11.37 -9.60 25.89
CA CYS A 167 -10.40 -8.69 26.51
C CYS A 167 -10.69 -8.46 28.00
N LEU A 168 -11.96 -8.20 28.36
CA LEU A 168 -12.38 -8.03 29.75
C LEU A 168 -12.16 -9.30 30.58
N ALA A 169 -12.48 -10.48 30.02
CA ALA A 169 -12.22 -11.76 30.67
C ALA A 169 -10.72 -12.00 30.87
N ALA A 170 -9.89 -11.60 29.90
CA ALA A 170 -8.44 -11.71 30.01
C ALA A 170 -7.87 -10.80 31.11
N LEU A 171 -8.32 -9.54 31.15
CA LEU A 171 -7.91 -8.57 32.18
C LEU A 171 -8.39 -8.99 33.57
N ALA A 172 -9.65 -9.39 33.72
CA ALA A 172 -10.19 -9.90 34.98
C ALA A 172 -9.45 -11.17 35.43
N GLY A 173 -9.16 -12.07 34.50
CA GLY A 173 -8.38 -13.29 34.76
C GLY A 173 -6.96 -12.98 35.24
N LEU A 174 -6.27 -12.01 34.62
CA LEU A 174 -4.96 -11.55 35.03
C LEU A 174 -4.98 -10.94 36.45
N VAL A 175 -5.97 -10.11 36.76
CA VAL A 175 -6.14 -9.51 38.09
C VAL A 175 -6.37 -10.59 39.15
N LEU A 176 -7.23 -11.58 38.88
CA LEU A 176 -7.47 -12.70 39.80
C LEU A 176 -6.23 -13.58 39.98
N LEU A 177 -5.46 -13.81 38.91
CA LEU A 177 -4.25 -14.61 38.96
C LEU A 177 -3.16 -13.92 39.80
N VAL A 178 -2.92 -12.63 39.56
CA VAL A 178 -1.94 -11.85 40.32
C VAL A 178 -2.40 -11.65 41.77
N GLY A 179 -3.66 -11.27 41.98
CA GLY A 179 -4.23 -11.08 43.31
C GLY A 179 -4.27 -12.36 44.14
N GLY A 180 -4.65 -13.49 43.52
CA GLY A 180 -4.63 -14.81 44.15
C GLY A 180 -3.22 -15.25 44.52
N ALA A 181 -2.23 -15.03 43.65
CA ALA A 181 -0.83 -15.37 43.96
C ALA A 181 -0.27 -14.53 45.13
N ILE A 182 -0.53 -13.22 45.13
CA ILE A 182 -0.10 -12.32 46.22
C ILE A 182 -0.79 -12.73 47.53
N ALA A 183 -2.11 -12.94 47.52
CA ALA A 183 -2.85 -13.30 48.73
C ALA A 183 -2.45 -14.69 49.27
N ALA A 184 -2.19 -15.68 48.41
CA ALA A 184 -1.68 -16.99 48.81
C ALA A 184 -0.32 -16.88 49.52
N SER A 185 0.56 -15.97 49.06
CA SER A 185 1.87 -15.77 49.69
C SER A 185 1.83 -15.05 51.05
N ALA A 186 0.72 -14.35 51.36
CA ALA A 186 0.58 -13.58 52.59
C ALA A 186 -0.09 -14.35 53.72
N VAL A 187 -0.73 -15.49 53.44
CA VAL A 187 -1.59 -16.19 54.41
C VAL A 187 -1.07 -17.60 54.68
N GLY A 188 -0.63 -17.86 55.92
CA GLY A 188 -0.08 -19.17 56.34
C GLY A 188 -1.11 -20.23 56.74
N SER A 189 -2.28 -20.22 56.12
CA SER A 189 -3.37 -21.16 56.43
C SER A 189 -3.69 -22.02 55.21
N ALA A 190 -3.68 -23.34 55.39
CA ALA A 190 -3.92 -24.31 54.32
C ALA A 190 -5.29 -24.12 53.65
N PHE A 191 -6.31 -23.66 54.39
CA PHE A 191 -7.62 -23.34 53.81
C PHE A 191 -7.55 -22.17 52.83
N PHE A 192 -6.83 -21.10 53.19
CA PHE A 192 -6.67 -19.93 52.34
C PHE A 192 -5.76 -20.21 51.14
N GLU A 193 -4.73 -21.04 51.30
CA GLU A 193 -3.90 -21.51 50.17
C GLU A 193 -4.73 -22.26 49.12
N ILE A 194 -5.62 -23.16 49.54
CA ILE A 194 -6.53 -23.89 48.62
C ILE A 194 -7.49 -22.90 47.94
N LEU A 195 -8.11 -22.00 48.70
CA LEU A 195 -9.05 -21.01 48.18
C LEU A 195 -8.39 -20.09 47.13
N PHE A 196 -7.22 -19.54 47.44
CA PHE A 196 -6.48 -18.68 46.50
C PHE A 196 -5.91 -19.46 45.32
N GLY A 197 -5.58 -20.75 45.51
CA GLY A 197 -5.25 -21.67 44.41
C GLY A 197 -6.40 -21.83 43.41
N VAL A 198 -7.64 -22.02 43.90
CA VAL A 198 -8.84 -22.08 43.03
C VAL A 198 -9.06 -20.74 42.31
N VAL A 199 -8.89 -19.61 43.00
CA VAL A 199 -9.00 -18.27 42.39
C VAL A 199 -7.94 -18.06 41.31
N ALA A 200 -6.69 -18.50 41.54
CA ALA A 200 -5.62 -18.41 40.55
C ALA A 200 -5.88 -19.28 39.32
N VAL A 201 -6.42 -20.49 39.49
CA VAL A 201 -6.83 -21.36 38.38
C VAL A 201 -7.98 -20.76 37.58
N ALA A 202 -8.99 -20.20 38.25
CA ALA A 202 -10.08 -19.47 37.60
C ALA A 202 -9.56 -18.23 36.84
N GLY A 203 -8.60 -17.51 37.43
CA GLY A 203 -7.90 -16.40 36.80
C GLY A 203 -7.15 -16.82 35.53
N LEU A 204 -6.40 -17.93 35.59
CA LEU A 204 -5.71 -18.50 34.44
C LEU A 204 -6.68 -18.93 33.33
N ALA A 205 -7.80 -19.57 33.70
CA ALA A 205 -8.83 -19.97 32.76
C ALA A 205 -9.48 -18.75 32.07
N GLY A 206 -9.75 -17.67 32.81
CA GLY A 206 -10.24 -16.40 32.27
C GLY A 206 -9.23 -15.74 31.33
N LEU A 207 -7.95 -15.73 31.70
CA LEU A 207 -6.85 -15.20 30.87
C LEU A 207 -6.72 -15.96 29.55
N VAL A 208 -6.57 -17.29 29.61
CA VAL A 208 -6.40 -18.15 28.43
C VAL A 208 -7.66 -18.12 27.57
N GLY A 209 -8.85 -18.22 28.17
CA GLY A 209 -10.12 -18.16 27.46
C GLY A 209 -10.34 -16.82 26.75
N GLY A 210 -10.03 -15.71 27.42
CA GLY A 210 -10.10 -14.37 26.86
C GLY A 210 -9.13 -14.17 25.69
N CYS A 211 -7.88 -14.62 25.83
CA CYS A 211 -6.89 -14.58 24.75
C CYS A 211 -7.32 -15.44 23.55
N ILE A 212 -7.81 -16.67 23.77
CA ILE A 212 -8.29 -17.54 22.69
C ILE A 212 -9.46 -16.91 21.95
N ALA A 213 -10.40 -16.28 22.66
CA ALA A 213 -11.53 -15.58 22.06
C ALA A 213 -11.04 -14.42 21.17
N GLY A 214 -10.13 -13.59 21.67
CA GLY A 214 -9.50 -12.51 20.89
C GLY A 214 -8.82 -13.04 19.62
N PHE A 215 -7.92 -14.02 19.75
CA PHE A 215 -7.19 -14.58 18.61
C PHE A 215 -8.11 -15.25 17.58
N ARG A 216 -9.19 -15.91 18.01
CA ARG A 216 -10.15 -16.54 17.09
C ARG A 216 -10.96 -15.51 16.33
N THR A 217 -11.41 -14.44 16.97
CA THR A 217 -12.16 -13.36 16.30
C THR A 217 -11.29 -12.66 15.27
N THR A 218 -10.07 -12.24 15.67
CA THR A 218 -9.10 -11.64 14.75
C THR A 218 -8.73 -12.60 13.61
N GLY A 219 -8.48 -13.88 13.92
CA GLY A 219 -8.17 -14.90 12.91
C GLY A 219 -9.31 -15.17 11.93
N ARG A 220 -10.58 -15.08 12.36
CA ARG A 220 -11.74 -15.19 11.47
C ARG A 220 -11.85 -13.99 10.53
N LEU A 221 -11.61 -12.79 11.03
CA LEU A 221 -11.62 -11.56 10.20
C LEU A 221 -10.52 -11.62 9.15
N HIS A 222 -9.29 -12.00 9.51
CA HIS A 222 -8.21 -12.19 8.53
C HIS A 222 -8.53 -13.28 7.51
N LYS A 223 -9.18 -14.38 7.91
CA LYS A 223 -9.62 -15.43 6.97
C LYS A 223 -10.69 -14.94 6.00
N ARG A 224 -11.65 -14.14 6.46
CA ARG A 224 -12.66 -13.50 5.61
C ARG A 224 -12.01 -12.53 4.63
N ALA A 225 -11.14 -11.64 5.12
CA ALA A 225 -10.36 -10.72 4.29
C ALA A 225 -9.56 -11.47 3.22
N ALA A 226 -8.86 -12.54 3.61
CA ALA A 226 -8.05 -13.34 2.69
C ALA A 226 -8.89 -14.09 1.65
N ALA A 227 -10.10 -14.54 2.00
CA ALA A 227 -11.00 -15.24 1.07
C ALA A 227 -11.58 -14.31 -0.01
N SER A 228 -11.85 -13.05 0.36
CA SER A 228 -12.35 -12.02 -0.56
C SER A 228 -11.25 -11.35 -1.39
N ARG A 229 -9.99 -11.68 -1.14
CA ARG A 229 -8.84 -11.05 -1.81
C ARG A 229 -8.73 -11.48 -3.26
N ILE A 230 -8.61 -10.51 -4.17
CA ILE A 230 -8.32 -10.80 -5.58
C ILE A 230 -6.88 -11.33 -5.68
N GLN A 231 -6.70 -12.42 -6.42
CA GLN A 231 -5.42 -13.09 -6.56
C GLN A 231 -4.42 -12.21 -7.35
N PRO A 232 -3.11 -12.37 -7.10
CA PRO A 232 -2.09 -11.69 -7.88
C PRO A 232 -2.18 -12.05 -9.36
N VAL A 233 -1.78 -11.10 -10.22
CA VAL A 233 -1.93 -11.22 -11.67
C VAL A 233 -0.69 -11.89 -12.25
N TYR A 234 -0.90 -13.01 -12.95
CA TYR A 234 0.16 -13.71 -13.67
C TYR A 234 0.19 -13.21 -15.10
N ARG A 235 1.37 -12.80 -15.58
CA ARG A 235 1.54 -12.43 -16.98
C ARG A 235 2.15 -13.56 -17.77
N ALA A 236 1.64 -13.75 -18.99
CA ALA A 236 2.22 -14.69 -19.92
C ALA A 236 3.72 -14.39 -20.09
N ARG A 237 4.54 -15.43 -19.96
CA ARG A 237 5.97 -15.33 -20.20
C ARG A 237 6.20 -14.86 -21.64
N PRO A 238 6.97 -13.79 -21.90
CA PRO A 238 7.30 -13.40 -23.27
C PRO A 238 7.97 -14.55 -24.03
N ALA A 239 7.62 -14.75 -25.31
CA ALA A 239 8.05 -15.93 -26.08
C ALA A 239 9.57 -16.15 -26.16
N ARG A 240 10.37 -15.09 -25.98
CA ARG A 240 11.85 -15.15 -25.96
C ARG A 240 12.45 -14.93 -24.57
N SER A 241 11.64 -14.90 -23.52
CA SER A 241 12.03 -14.42 -22.18
C SER A 241 13.11 -15.27 -21.50
N VAL A 242 14.04 -14.59 -20.82
CA VAL A 242 15.01 -15.16 -19.87
C VAL A 242 14.39 -15.65 -18.57
N LEU A 243 13.12 -15.34 -18.32
CA LEU A 243 12.42 -15.72 -17.10
C LEU A 243 12.21 -17.24 -17.02
N GLY A 244 12.43 -17.84 -15.86
CA GLY A 244 12.15 -19.25 -15.59
C GLY A 244 10.65 -19.59 -15.57
N GLY A 245 9.79 -18.57 -15.48
CA GLY A 245 8.33 -18.71 -15.39
C GLY A 245 7.60 -17.41 -15.76
N ALA A 246 6.30 -17.38 -15.46
CA ALA A 246 5.47 -16.19 -15.61
C ALA A 246 5.86 -15.11 -14.58
N PRO A 247 6.12 -13.85 -14.98
CA PRO A 247 6.21 -12.76 -14.03
C PRO A 247 4.86 -12.52 -13.36
N VAL A 248 4.89 -12.11 -12.09
CA VAL A 248 3.71 -11.99 -11.24
C VAL A 248 3.64 -10.59 -10.65
N ALA A 249 2.50 -9.91 -10.83
CA ALA A 249 2.23 -8.62 -10.23
C ALA A 249 1.42 -8.80 -8.94
N PHE A 250 1.84 -8.07 -7.91
CA PHE A 250 1.21 -8.03 -6.60
C PHE A 250 0.80 -6.60 -6.29
N PRO A 251 -0.40 -6.39 -5.72
CA PRO A 251 -0.85 -5.05 -5.36
C PRO A 251 -0.03 -4.47 -4.18
N SER A 252 0.63 -5.31 -3.38
CA SER A 252 1.53 -4.87 -2.31
C SER A 252 2.75 -5.77 -2.14
N PRO A 253 3.81 -5.26 -1.48
CA PRO A 253 4.92 -6.11 -1.07
C PRO A 253 4.47 -7.25 -0.12
N PHE A 254 3.52 -6.99 0.78
CA PHE A 254 3.07 -8.01 1.72
C PHE A 254 2.54 -9.28 1.01
N ASP A 255 1.81 -9.10 -0.09
CA ASP A 255 1.33 -10.20 -0.91
C ASP A 255 2.44 -11.06 -1.49
N LEU A 256 3.43 -10.41 -2.09
CA LEU A 256 4.58 -11.11 -2.65
C LEU A 256 5.33 -11.87 -1.55
N ARG A 257 5.45 -11.30 -0.35
CA ARG A 257 6.07 -12.00 0.79
C ARG A 257 5.35 -13.30 1.14
N ASP A 258 4.04 -13.25 1.35
CA ASP A 258 3.28 -14.45 1.74
C ASP A 258 3.27 -15.49 0.61
N TRP A 259 3.20 -15.03 -0.64
CA TRP A 259 3.34 -15.86 -1.82
C TRP A 259 4.72 -16.55 -1.89
N ALA A 260 5.80 -15.80 -1.68
CA ALA A 260 7.17 -16.28 -1.78
C ALA A 260 7.55 -17.24 -0.65
N ARG A 261 7.08 -16.97 0.59
CA ARG A 261 7.29 -17.82 1.77
C ARG A 261 6.83 -19.26 1.53
N ARG A 262 5.82 -19.46 0.70
CA ARG A 262 5.24 -20.78 0.40
C ARG A 262 5.94 -21.51 -0.74
N ARG A 263 6.72 -20.81 -1.59
CA ARG A 263 7.16 -21.34 -2.90
C ARG A 263 8.67 -21.56 -3.04
N ARG A 264 9.52 -20.92 -2.22
CA ARG A 264 11.01 -21.08 -2.28
C ARG A 264 11.58 -20.93 -3.71
N GLU A 265 10.97 -20.09 -4.53
CA GLU A 265 11.39 -19.87 -5.91
C GLU A 265 12.54 -18.88 -6.00
N LEU A 266 13.41 -19.04 -7.02
CA LEU A 266 14.44 -18.08 -7.36
C LEU A 266 13.86 -16.94 -8.18
N GLY A 267 14.23 -15.72 -7.84
CA GLY A 267 13.82 -14.55 -8.59
C GLY A 267 14.12 -13.23 -7.89
N VAL A 268 13.62 -12.16 -8.52
CA VAL A 268 13.80 -10.79 -8.10
C VAL A 268 12.45 -10.12 -7.98
N ALA A 269 12.24 -9.42 -6.87
CA ALA A 269 11.13 -8.51 -6.68
C ALA A 269 11.57 -7.09 -7.05
N LEU A 270 10.89 -6.43 -7.98
CA LEU A 270 11.05 -5.01 -8.25
C LEU A 270 9.88 -4.23 -7.63
N VAL A 271 10.21 -3.18 -6.89
CA VAL A 271 9.27 -2.20 -6.33
C VAL A 271 9.61 -0.84 -6.95
N PHE A 272 8.67 -0.25 -7.68
CA PHE A 272 8.83 1.06 -8.28
C PHE A 272 8.26 2.11 -7.33
N ASP A 273 9.11 3.00 -6.83
CA ASP A 273 8.72 4.02 -5.85
C ASP A 273 8.57 5.37 -6.58
N LEU A 274 7.33 5.81 -6.83
CA LEU A 274 7.06 7.11 -7.44
C LEU A 274 7.23 8.24 -6.43
N PHE A 275 8.06 9.22 -6.77
CA PHE A 275 8.16 10.51 -6.08
C PHE A 275 7.66 11.60 -7.04
N LEU A 276 6.38 11.95 -6.90
CA LEU A 276 5.71 12.93 -7.75
C LEU A 276 5.74 14.31 -7.08
N TYR A 277 6.52 15.22 -7.66
CA TYR A 277 6.66 16.59 -7.19
C TYR A 277 5.80 17.53 -8.02
N ARG A 278 4.82 18.17 -7.39
CA ARG A 278 3.98 19.19 -8.03
C ARG A 278 4.43 20.57 -7.57
N ALA A 279 4.59 21.46 -8.51
CA ALA A 279 4.98 22.84 -8.25
C ALA A 279 4.17 23.79 -9.12
N VAL A 280 4.00 25.02 -8.67
CA VAL A 280 3.43 26.12 -9.46
C VAL A 280 4.54 27.12 -9.73
N LYS A 281 4.54 27.68 -10.93
CA LYS A 281 5.44 28.75 -11.34
C LYS A 281 4.65 30.05 -11.50
N ASP A 282 4.88 31.00 -10.59
CA ASP A 282 4.38 32.38 -10.68
C ASP A 282 5.13 33.33 -9.72
N PRO A 283 6.01 34.24 -10.18
CA PRO A 283 6.92 34.18 -11.33
C PRO A 283 8.13 33.24 -11.09
N VAL A 284 8.26 32.70 -9.87
CA VAL A 284 9.28 31.72 -9.44
C VAL A 284 8.60 30.37 -9.19
N VAL A 285 9.35 29.27 -9.30
CA VAL A 285 8.83 27.93 -8.99
C VAL A 285 8.74 27.75 -7.48
N ALA A 286 7.55 27.47 -6.98
CA ALA A 286 7.27 27.11 -5.60
C ALA A 286 6.55 25.76 -5.53
N TYR A 287 6.82 24.97 -4.50
CA TYR A 287 6.10 23.73 -4.24
C TYR A 287 4.72 24.05 -3.66
N GLU A 288 3.80 24.34 -4.55
CA GLU A 288 2.40 24.61 -4.25
C GLU A 288 1.59 23.55 -4.99
N GLY A 289 1.28 22.42 -4.34
CA GLY A 289 0.42 21.38 -4.90
C GLY A 289 -1.05 21.80 -5.05
N THR A 290 -1.38 23.05 -4.69
CA THR A 290 -2.73 23.60 -4.61
C THR A 290 -3.28 23.99 -5.98
N GLY A 291 -4.54 23.61 -6.25
CA GLY A 291 -5.28 24.00 -7.44
C GLY A 291 -5.38 22.90 -8.51
N LYS A 292 -6.43 23.01 -9.34
CA LYS A 292 -6.85 21.94 -10.28
C LYS A 292 -5.76 21.49 -11.25
N GLY A 293 -4.96 22.42 -11.79
CA GLY A 293 -3.88 22.13 -12.73
C GLY A 293 -2.82 21.20 -12.15
N PRO A 294 -2.02 21.66 -11.16
CA PRO A 294 -1.00 20.82 -10.53
C PRO A 294 -1.60 19.56 -9.88
N ALA A 295 -2.80 19.66 -9.28
CA ALA A 295 -3.42 18.51 -8.62
C ALA A 295 -3.74 17.35 -9.56
N LEU A 296 -4.05 17.62 -10.84
CA LEU A 296 -4.36 16.59 -11.85
C LEU A 296 -3.12 16.18 -12.69
N ALA A 297 -1.91 16.55 -12.28
CA ALA A 297 -0.69 16.26 -13.02
C ALA A 297 -0.16 14.84 -12.72
N ALA A 298 -0.62 13.86 -13.49
CA ALA A 298 -0.17 12.47 -13.37
C ALA A 298 1.26 12.23 -13.87
N ALA A 299 1.89 11.21 -13.29
CA ALA A 299 3.05 10.56 -13.84
C ALA A 299 2.63 9.64 -15.01
N GLY A 300 3.54 9.43 -15.94
CA GLY A 300 3.38 8.51 -17.06
C GLY A 300 3.78 7.08 -16.73
N GLY A 301 4.00 6.28 -17.77
CA GLY A 301 4.20 4.84 -17.66
C GLY A 301 5.65 4.41 -17.43
N LEU A 302 5.82 3.15 -17.02
CA LEU A 302 7.10 2.48 -16.89
C LEU A 302 7.30 1.45 -17.99
N ARG A 303 8.55 1.26 -18.42
CA ARG A 303 8.97 0.16 -19.27
C ARG A 303 10.19 -0.52 -18.66
N LEU A 304 10.24 -1.84 -18.76
CA LEU A 304 11.32 -2.65 -18.18
C LEU A 304 11.87 -3.61 -19.22
N TRP A 305 13.20 -3.73 -19.24
CA TRP A 305 13.91 -4.80 -19.92
C TRP A 305 14.77 -5.56 -18.94
N ILE A 306 14.72 -6.88 -19.02
CA ILE A 306 15.59 -7.80 -18.28
C ILE A 306 16.39 -8.59 -19.31
N ASP A 307 17.72 -8.49 -19.25
CA ASP A 307 18.66 -9.06 -20.22
C ASP A 307 18.32 -8.70 -21.67
N GLY A 308 17.91 -7.44 -21.88
CA GLY A 308 17.52 -6.92 -23.20
C GLY A 308 16.12 -7.34 -23.66
N ILE A 309 15.35 -8.05 -22.84
CA ILE A 309 14.00 -8.52 -23.18
C ILE A 309 12.96 -7.72 -22.42
N ALA A 310 11.98 -7.17 -23.16
CA ALA A 310 10.87 -6.46 -22.57
C ALA A 310 10.13 -7.36 -21.56
N ALA A 311 9.91 -6.80 -20.36
CA ALA A 311 9.20 -7.44 -19.27
C ALA A 311 8.05 -6.51 -18.83
N PRO A 312 6.91 -7.07 -18.40
CA PRO A 312 5.81 -6.25 -17.90
C PRO A 312 6.24 -5.56 -16.61
N CYS A 313 5.89 -4.29 -16.47
CA CYS A 313 6.09 -3.50 -15.27
C CYS A 313 5.06 -2.38 -15.21
N ASP A 314 4.75 -1.94 -14.01
CA ASP A 314 3.98 -0.76 -13.68
C ASP A 314 4.20 -0.44 -12.19
N TRP A 315 3.33 0.35 -11.57
CA TRP A 315 3.43 0.70 -10.15
C TRP A 315 3.03 -0.44 -9.20
N SER A 316 2.67 -1.63 -9.69
CA SER A 316 2.54 -2.83 -8.87
C SER A 316 3.91 -3.32 -8.38
N VAL A 317 3.89 -4.22 -7.40
CA VAL A 317 5.09 -4.96 -7.01
C VAL A 317 5.26 -6.16 -7.92
N TRP A 318 6.37 -6.25 -8.63
CA TRP A 318 6.59 -7.30 -9.61
C TRP A 318 7.60 -8.34 -9.13
N TYR A 319 7.27 -9.61 -9.28
CA TYR A 319 8.20 -10.72 -9.14
C TYR A 319 8.56 -11.31 -10.49
N TYR A 320 9.87 -11.44 -10.73
CA TYR A 320 10.45 -12.01 -11.93
C TYR A 320 11.19 -13.30 -11.55
N PRO A 321 10.68 -14.48 -11.96
CA PRO A 321 11.38 -15.74 -11.74
C PRO A 321 12.63 -15.77 -12.61
N LEU A 322 13.79 -15.57 -12.01
CA LEU A 322 15.08 -15.47 -12.68
C LEU A 322 16.00 -16.59 -12.21
N ALA A 323 16.81 -17.10 -13.13
CA ALA A 323 17.83 -18.09 -12.81
C ALA A 323 18.90 -17.49 -11.87
N GLN A 324 19.71 -18.36 -11.27
CA GLN A 324 20.88 -17.89 -10.55
C GLN A 324 21.90 -17.30 -11.54
N GLY A 325 22.43 -16.12 -11.23
CA GLY A 325 23.45 -15.46 -12.06
C GLY A 325 23.26 -13.95 -12.16
N ARG A 326 24.12 -13.33 -12.97
CA ARG A 326 24.09 -11.88 -13.23
C ARG A 326 23.05 -11.58 -14.31
N HIS A 327 22.16 -10.65 -14.00
CA HIS A 327 21.11 -10.16 -14.89
C HIS A 327 21.21 -8.63 -15.03
N SER A 328 20.98 -8.12 -16.24
CA SER A 328 20.94 -6.70 -16.56
C SER A 328 19.49 -6.21 -16.57
N PHE A 329 19.23 -5.09 -15.93
CA PHE A 329 17.94 -4.43 -15.85
C PHE A 329 18.05 -3.05 -16.48
N ARG A 330 17.10 -2.70 -17.34
CA ARG A 330 16.93 -1.34 -17.86
C ARG A 330 15.49 -0.92 -17.57
N VAL A 331 15.33 0.19 -16.85
CA VAL A 331 14.03 0.80 -16.56
C VAL A 331 13.95 2.10 -17.33
N GLU A 332 12.83 2.32 -17.99
CA GLU A 332 12.49 3.60 -18.58
C GLU A 332 11.19 4.13 -18.01
N TYR A 333 11.12 5.45 -17.92
CA TYR A 333 9.89 6.19 -17.66
C TYR A 333 9.54 6.97 -18.92
N GLU A 334 8.27 6.94 -19.30
CA GLU A 334 7.72 7.69 -20.43
C GLU A 334 6.75 8.74 -19.90
N GLY A 335 7.12 10.02 -20.05
CA GLY A 335 6.25 11.14 -19.76
C GLY A 335 5.13 11.30 -20.81
N PRO A 336 4.02 11.94 -20.46
CA PRO A 336 2.88 12.17 -21.35
C PRO A 336 3.24 13.01 -22.60
N GLU A 337 4.33 13.79 -22.58
CA GLU A 337 4.81 14.59 -23.73
C GLU A 337 6.02 13.96 -24.46
N GLY A 338 6.31 12.69 -24.22
CA GLY A 338 7.37 11.95 -24.92
C GLY A 338 8.78 12.13 -24.36
N GLU A 339 8.93 12.84 -23.24
CA GLU A 339 10.19 12.83 -22.48
C GLU A 339 10.41 11.44 -21.87
N SER A 340 11.63 10.92 -21.98
CA SER A 340 11.99 9.63 -21.39
C SER A 340 13.26 9.74 -20.55
N ALA A 341 13.22 9.07 -19.40
CA ALA A 341 14.41 8.82 -18.59
C ALA A 341 14.69 7.32 -18.59
N GLY A 342 15.96 6.95 -18.62
CA GLY A 342 16.39 5.56 -18.61
C GLY A 342 17.46 5.32 -17.55
N HIS A 343 17.37 4.20 -16.85
CA HIS A 343 18.37 3.75 -15.88
C HIS A 343 18.70 2.28 -16.07
N THR A 344 19.98 1.95 -16.05
CA THR A 344 20.47 0.58 -16.23
C THR A 344 21.26 0.14 -15.01
N PHE A 345 21.03 -1.08 -14.55
CA PHE A 345 21.77 -1.68 -13.45
C PHE A 345 21.87 -3.20 -13.61
N GLU A 346 22.77 -3.80 -12.85
CA GLU A 346 22.95 -5.25 -12.84
C GLU A 346 22.78 -5.82 -11.44
N LEU A 347 22.19 -7.01 -11.37
CA LEU A 347 21.98 -7.74 -10.14
C LEU A 347 22.44 -9.18 -10.31
N ASP A 348 23.20 -9.67 -9.34
CA ASP A 348 23.54 -11.08 -9.22
C ASP A 348 22.53 -11.78 -8.31
N VAL A 349 21.66 -12.60 -8.91
CA VAL A 349 20.59 -13.35 -8.24
C VAL A 349 21.21 -14.57 -7.54
N ARG A 350 21.19 -14.55 -6.21
CA ARG A 350 21.80 -15.59 -5.37
C ARG A 350 20.79 -16.11 -4.33
N ASN A 351 20.74 -17.43 -4.16
CA ASN A 351 20.02 -18.19 -3.11
C ASN A 351 18.47 -18.20 -3.19
N PRO A 352 17.80 -19.38 -3.14
CA PRO A 352 16.34 -19.52 -3.21
C PRO A 352 15.58 -19.20 -1.90
N ALA A 353 16.26 -18.89 -0.80
CA ALA A 353 15.59 -18.75 0.50
C ALA A 353 14.63 -17.54 0.59
N SER A 354 14.88 -16.47 -0.18
CA SER A 354 14.00 -15.30 -0.26
C SER A 354 14.30 -14.51 -1.54
N PRO A 355 13.28 -13.98 -2.25
CA PRO A 355 13.50 -13.12 -3.40
C PRO A 355 14.34 -11.88 -3.04
N ALA A 356 15.29 -11.53 -3.89
CA ALA A 356 16.00 -10.26 -3.78
C ALA A 356 15.03 -9.12 -4.07
N VAL A 357 14.93 -8.13 -3.18
CA VAL A 357 14.07 -6.96 -3.40
C VAL A 357 14.92 -5.79 -3.90
N VAL A 358 14.53 -5.23 -5.04
CA VAL A 358 15.14 -4.05 -5.65
C VAL A 358 14.12 -2.93 -5.67
N HIS A 359 14.52 -1.79 -5.12
CA HIS A 359 13.75 -0.57 -5.19
C HIS A 359 14.23 0.26 -6.37
N VAL A 360 13.29 0.77 -7.15
CA VAL A 360 13.52 1.63 -8.30
C VAL A 360 12.78 2.95 -8.05
N PRO A 361 13.40 3.90 -7.33
CA PRO A 361 12.82 5.22 -7.16
C PRO A 361 12.78 5.98 -8.50
N VAL A 362 11.63 6.60 -8.77
CA VAL A 362 11.36 7.41 -9.96
C VAL A 362 10.88 8.79 -9.51
N ARG A 363 11.69 9.82 -9.75
CA ARG A 363 11.33 11.22 -9.47
C ARG A 363 10.72 11.85 -10.70
N VAL A 364 9.53 12.39 -10.54
CA VAL A 364 8.78 13.06 -11.60
C VAL A 364 8.44 14.46 -11.11
N PHE A 365 8.81 15.48 -11.89
CA PHE A 365 8.44 16.86 -11.60
C PHE A 365 7.33 17.30 -12.55
N ARG A 366 6.31 17.93 -11.99
CA ARG A 366 5.17 18.50 -12.70
C ARG A 366 5.02 19.95 -12.28
N ILE A 367 5.46 20.85 -13.14
CA ILE A 367 5.41 22.29 -12.85
C ILE A 367 4.21 22.86 -13.61
N TRP A 368 3.24 23.42 -12.93
CA TRP A 368 2.16 24.19 -13.54
C TRP A 368 2.64 25.63 -13.79
N ASP A 369 2.73 26.03 -15.05
CA ASP A 369 2.98 27.43 -15.41
C ASP A 369 1.62 28.16 -15.41
N ALA A 370 1.35 28.88 -14.32
CA ALA A 370 0.09 29.59 -14.13
C ALA A 370 -0.11 30.70 -15.18
N THR A 371 0.98 31.30 -15.66
CA THR A 371 0.94 32.35 -16.68
C THR A 371 0.59 31.78 -18.05
N ALA A 372 1.18 30.63 -18.41
CA ALA A 372 0.96 29.98 -19.69
C ALA A 372 -0.24 29.02 -19.70
N GLY A 373 -0.83 28.71 -18.54
CA GLY A 373 -1.97 27.80 -18.41
C GLY A 373 -1.65 26.36 -18.86
N ARG A 374 -0.41 25.91 -18.65
CA ARG A 374 0.07 24.58 -19.09
C ARG A 374 1.08 23.98 -18.12
N HIS A 375 1.31 22.68 -18.25
CA HIS A 375 2.41 22.02 -17.55
C HIS A 375 3.75 22.29 -18.25
N LEU A 376 4.80 22.41 -17.45
CA LEU A 376 6.19 22.28 -17.82
C LEU A 376 6.70 20.98 -17.18
N GLU A 377 7.39 20.19 -17.97
CA GLU A 377 8.07 19.00 -17.49
C GLU A 377 9.55 19.31 -17.25
N LEU A 378 10.11 18.74 -16.18
CA LEU A 378 11.55 18.58 -16.05
C LEU A 378 11.88 17.12 -16.31
N PRO A 379 13.07 16.83 -16.85
CA PRO A 379 13.50 15.46 -17.08
C PRO A 379 13.34 14.60 -15.83
N PRO A 380 12.64 13.46 -15.92
CA PRO A 380 12.48 12.56 -14.80
C PRO A 380 13.82 11.96 -14.39
N GLN A 381 13.94 11.53 -13.14
CA GLN A 381 15.16 10.90 -12.64
C GLN A 381 14.84 9.49 -12.13
N ILE A 382 15.62 8.50 -12.56
CA ILE A 382 15.46 7.11 -12.14
C ILE A 382 16.76 6.66 -11.49
N ALA A 383 16.65 6.02 -10.33
CA ALA A 383 17.77 5.36 -9.66
C ALA A 383 17.39 3.93 -9.24
N HIS A 384 18.32 3.19 -8.63
CA HIS A 384 18.03 1.87 -8.07
C HIS A 384 18.72 1.70 -6.72
N ARG A 385 18.11 0.92 -5.83
CA ARG A 385 18.71 0.50 -4.57
C ARG A 385 18.45 -0.98 -4.34
N LEU A 386 19.53 -1.71 -4.08
CA LEU A 386 19.45 -3.11 -3.67
C LEU A 386 19.22 -3.20 -2.16
N ALA A 387 18.08 -3.71 -1.73
CA ALA A 387 17.90 -4.18 -0.37
C ALA A 387 18.57 -5.56 -0.24
N ARG A 388 19.92 -5.59 -0.18
CA ARG A 388 20.74 -6.82 -0.29
C ARG A 388 20.50 -7.86 0.83
N ARG A 389 19.71 -7.53 1.86
CA ARG A 389 19.19 -8.46 2.87
C ARG A 389 17.82 -7.94 3.34
N PRO A 390 16.83 -8.81 3.61
CA PRO A 390 15.72 -8.43 4.48
C PRO A 390 16.31 -8.07 5.85
N GLN A 391 16.62 -6.80 6.07
CA GLN A 391 17.13 -6.31 7.35
C GLN A 391 15.95 -5.78 8.16
N GLN A 392 15.65 -6.47 9.27
CA GLN A 392 14.81 -6.00 10.37
C GLN A 392 15.46 -4.78 11.06
N ARG A 393 15.58 -3.63 10.39
CA ARG A 393 15.91 -2.37 11.07
C ARG A 393 14.63 -1.55 11.26
N ILE A 394 13.69 -2.16 11.99
CA ILE A 394 12.52 -1.50 12.57
C ILE A 394 12.60 -1.72 14.09
N SER A 395 13.24 -0.81 14.82
CA SER A 395 13.09 -0.79 16.29
C SER A 395 13.26 0.59 16.95
N LYS A 396 13.16 1.70 16.21
CA LYS A 396 13.37 3.02 16.85
C LYS A 396 12.31 4.10 16.66
N TYR A 397 11.35 4.00 15.73
CA TYR A 397 10.46 5.14 15.47
C TYR A 397 8.95 4.92 15.60
N THR A 398 8.47 3.70 15.85
CA THR A 398 7.06 3.47 16.18
C THR A 398 6.96 2.73 17.51
N ASN A 399 6.32 3.37 18.47
CA ASN A 399 6.02 2.82 19.77
C ASN A 399 5.34 1.43 19.63
N GLY A 400 6.03 0.38 20.06
CA GLY A 400 5.40 -0.84 20.57
C GLY A 400 5.04 -1.97 19.60
N CYS A 401 4.97 -1.77 18.27
CA CYS A 401 4.79 -2.90 17.35
C CYS A 401 6.14 -3.51 16.96
N ARG A 402 6.65 -4.40 17.83
CA ARG A 402 7.71 -5.36 17.49
C ARG A 402 7.15 -6.39 16.51
N SER A 403 7.17 -6.12 15.20
CA SER A 403 7.19 -7.21 14.23
C SER A 403 8.61 -7.35 13.71
N GLU A 404 9.27 -8.44 14.11
CA GLU A 404 10.54 -8.93 13.57
C GLU A 404 10.36 -9.41 12.11
N ASP A 405 9.40 -8.89 11.38
CA ASP A 405 8.88 -9.47 10.15
C ASP A 405 8.65 -8.44 9.06
N GLY A 406 9.19 -7.22 9.15
CA GLY A 406 9.05 -6.22 8.09
C GLY A 406 9.80 -6.60 6.80
N TRP A 407 9.10 -7.19 5.83
CA TRP A 407 9.61 -7.34 4.44
C TRP A 407 9.43 -6.05 3.62
N SER A 408 8.52 -5.17 4.08
CA SER A 408 8.41 -3.81 3.58
C SER A 408 9.44 -2.94 4.30
N PRO A 409 10.44 -2.36 3.62
CA PRO A 409 11.26 -1.35 4.26
C PRO A 409 10.39 -0.17 4.66
N HIS A 410 10.73 0.51 5.76
CA HIS A 410 10.19 1.84 5.99
C HIS A 410 10.54 2.69 4.77
N ARG A 411 9.52 3.22 4.10
CA ARG A 411 9.69 4.39 3.24
C ARG A 411 9.94 5.55 4.20
N ILE A 412 11.21 5.72 4.56
CA ILE A 412 11.64 6.77 5.48
C ILE A 412 11.58 8.07 4.68
N TRP A 413 10.60 8.88 5.01
CA TRP A 413 10.60 10.30 4.67
C TRP A 413 11.67 10.97 5.53
N PRO A 414 12.55 11.81 4.97
CA PRO A 414 13.31 12.75 5.78
C PRO A 414 12.30 13.60 6.56
N SER A 415 12.42 13.60 7.89
CA SER A 415 11.65 14.46 8.80
C SER A 415 12.06 15.91 8.69
#